data_AF-F9PTE9-F1
#
_entry.id   AF-F9PTE9-F1
#
_cell.length_a   1.000
_cell.length_b   1.000
_cell.length_c   1.000
_cell.angle_alpha   90.00
_cell.angle_beta   90.00
_cell.angle_gamma   90.00
#
_symmetry.space_group_name_H-M   'P 1'
#
loop_
_entity.id
_entity.type
_entity.pdbx_description
1 polymer ?
#
loop_
_entity_poly.entity_id
_entity_poly.type
_entity_poly.pdbx_seq_one_letter_code
_entity_poly.pdbx_strand_id
1 'polypeptide(L)'
;MLDDRKLKILYAIIDSYINTSEPIGSRTISKQYDMGVSSATVRNEMSDLEELGFLNKAYSSSGRIPSDKAYRHYVNYLLSSHFDEISKNTYGIDILSKHINEKVKFLKNPQKLSRR
;
A
#
# COMPACT_ATOMS: atom_id res chain seq x y z
N MET A 1 12.97 -12.90 1.41
CA MET A 1 11.69 -13.45 1.91
C MET A 1 10.86 -12.31 2.49
N LEU A 2 9.53 -12.40 2.43
CA LEU A 2 8.63 -11.38 2.96
C LEU A 2 8.32 -11.73 4.43
N ASP A 3 8.85 -10.95 5.36
CA ASP A 3 8.63 -11.14 6.80
C ASP A 3 7.56 -10.16 7.32
N ASP A 4 7.14 -10.33 8.59
CA ASP A 4 6.08 -9.54 9.20
C ASP A 4 6.39 -8.03 9.21
N ARG A 5 7.66 -7.65 9.29
CA ARG A 5 8.07 -6.25 9.29
C ARG A 5 7.94 -5.66 7.90
N LYS A 6 8.45 -6.37 6.88
CA LYS A 6 8.30 -5.99 5.47
C LYS A 6 6.83 -5.89 5.08
N LEU A 7 5.99 -6.79 5.56
CA LEU A 7 4.53 -6.73 5.36
C LEU A 7 3.93 -5.47 5.98
N LYS A 8 4.24 -5.18 7.25
CA LYS A 8 3.77 -3.95 7.91
C LYS A 8 4.19 -2.69 7.15
N ILE A 9 5.46 -2.62 6.73
CA ILE A 9 5.99 -1.49 5.97
C ILE A 9 5.30 -1.39 4.60
N LEU A 10 5.12 -2.51 3.90
CA LEU A 10 4.44 -2.55 2.61
C LEU A 10 3.00 -2.01 2.71
N TYR A 11 2.24 -2.46 3.70
CA TYR A 11 0.86 -2.05 3.89
C TYR A 11 0.75 -0.59 4.31
N ALA A 12 1.62 -0.12 5.21
CA ALA A 12 1.69 1.28 5.59
C ALA A 12 1.98 2.19 4.37
N ILE A 13 2.87 1.77 3.47
CA ILE A 13 3.16 2.49 2.22
C ILE A 13 1.94 2.50 1.30
N ILE A 14 1.26 1.37 1.13
CA ILE A 14 0.06 1.26 0.30
C ILE A 14 -1.05 2.18 0.82
N ASP A 15 -1.32 2.14 2.13
CA ASP A 15 -2.33 2.98 2.77
C ASP A 15 -2.01 4.46 2.62
N SER A 16 -0.76 4.84 2.91
CA SER A 16 -0.32 6.23 2.76
C SER A 16 -0.44 6.69 1.32
N TYR A 17 -0.01 5.88 0.35
CA TYR A 17 -0.06 6.23 -1.07
C TYR A 17 -1.49 6.32 -1.60
N ILE A 18 -2.42 5.46 -1.15
CA ILE A 18 -3.84 5.56 -1.51
C ILE A 18 -4.44 6.88 -1.01
N ASN A 19 -4.03 7.34 0.18
CA ASN A 19 -4.56 8.55 0.78
C ASN A 19 -3.95 9.84 0.19
N THR A 20 -2.66 9.84 -0.14
CA THR A 20 -1.96 11.06 -0.57
C THR A 20 -1.74 11.14 -2.09
N SER A 21 -1.72 10.00 -2.79
CA SER A 21 -1.23 9.90 -4.18
C SER A 21 0.20 10.43 -4.37
N GLU A 22 1.00 10.48 -3.30
CA GLU A 22 2.39 10.96 -3.31
C GLU A 22 3.37 9.84 -2.99
N PRO A 23 4.59 9.85 -3.57
CA PRO A 23 5.64 8.91 -3.21
C PRO A 23 5.96 8.91 -1.71
N ILE A 24 5.99 7.73 -1.10
CA ILE A 24 6.14 7.61 0.35
C ILE A 24 7.59 7.38 0.74
N GLY A 25 8.12 8.24 1.60
CA GLY A 25 9.48 8.13 2.12
C GLY A 25 9.56 7.37 3.44
N SER A 26 10.75 6.84 3.75
CA SER A 26 10.98 6.03 4.96
C SER A 26 10.74 6.82 6.25
N ARG A 27 10.93 8.14 6.23
CA ARG A 27 10.68 9.03 7.38
C ARG A 27 9.18 9.13 7.70
N THR A 28 8.33 9.15 6.68
CA THR A 28 6.87 9.17 6.84
C THR A 28 6.42 7.91 7.56
N ILE A 29 6.85 6.75 7.08
CA ILE A 29 6.50 5.45 7.66
C ILE A 29 7.02 5.29 9.09
N SER A 30 8.28 5.63 9.34
CA SER A 30 8.89 5.52 10.67
C SER A 30 8.19 6.39 11.71
N LYS A 31 7.65 7.57 11.32
CA LYS A 31 6.94 8.49 12.22
C LYS A 31 5.45 8.18 12.40
N GLN A 32 4.75 7.84 11.33
CA GLN A 32 3.28 7.74 11.35
C GLN A 32 2.76 6.39 11.85
N TYR A 33 3.56 5.32 11.71
CA TYR A 33 3.10 3.95 11.98
C TYR A 33 3.80 3.31 13.18
N ASP A 34 4.46 4.09 14.03
CA ASP A 34 5.20 3.66 15.23
C ASP A 34 5.89 2.29 15.07
N MET A 35 6.73 2.20 14.04
CA MET A 35 7.29 0.92 13.58
C MET A 35 8.34 0.34 14.55
N GLY A 36 8.67 1.03 15.65
CA GLY A 36 9.73 0.64 16.59
C GLY A 36 11.14 0.60 15.98
N VAL A 37 11.32 1.14 14.77
CA VAL A 37 12.58 1.10 14.02
C VAL A 37 12.90 2.45 13.37
N SER A 38 14.19 2.66 13.13
CA SER A 38 14.71 3.90 12.55
C SER A 38 14.30 4.08 11.08
N SER A 39 14.27 5.34 10.61
CA SER A 39 14.07 5.67 9.20
C SER A 39 15.12 5.03 8.27
N ALA A 40 16.33 4.75 8.76
CA ALA A 40 17.37 4.04 8.01
C ALA A 40 17.00 2.56 7.84
N THR A 41 16.53 1.91 8.91
CA THR A 41 16.02 0.53 8.86
C THR A 41 14.87 0.43 7.86
N VAL A 42 13.88 1.32 7.96
CA VAL A 42 12.74 1.35 7.02
C VAL A 42 13.21 1.54 5.58
N ARG A 43 14.22 2.38 5.33
CA ARG A 43 14.78 2.58 3.98
C ARG A 43 15.39 1.29 3.42
N ASN A 44 16.07 0.50 4.25
CA ASN A 44 16.63 -0.78 3.84
C ASN A 44 15.52 -1.77 3.50
N GLU A 45 14.49 -1.88 4.36
CA GLU A 45 13.33 -2.75 4.09
C GLU A 45 12.58 -2.33 2.81
N MET A 46 12.48 -1.02 2.55
CA MET A 46 11.92 -0.49 1.30
C MET A 46 12.77 -0.82 0.08
N SER A 47 14.10 -0.97 0.24
CA SER A 47 15.00 -1.45 -0.82
C SER A 47 14.76 -2.92 -1.10
N ASP A 48 14.67 -3.75 -0.05
CA ASP A 48 14.36 -5.18 -0.18
C ASP A 48 12.99 -5.38 -0.85
N LEU A 49 11.98 -4.58 -0.46
CA LEU A 49 10.65 -4.62 -1.08
C LEU A 49 10.66 -4.21 -2.56
N GLU A 50 11.55 -3.29 -2.95
CA GLU A 50 11.77 -2.95 -4.36
C GLU A 50 12.39 -4.12 -5.12
N GLU A 51 13.44 -4.74 -4.59
CA GLU A 51 14.08 -5.91 -5.20
C GLU A 51 13.11 -7.10 -5.34
N LEU A 52 12.19 -7.25 -4.39
CA LEU A 52 11.12 -8.24 -4.43
C LEU A 52 9.98 -7.87 -5.42
N GLY A 53 10.04 -6.70 -6.05
CA GLY A 53 9.06 -6.21 -7.03
C GLY A 53 7.75 -5.70 -6.42
N PHE A 54 7.71 -5.41 -5.12
CA PHE A 54 6.55 -4.85 -4.44
C PHE A 54 6.52 -3.32 -4.48
N LEU A 55 7.69 -2.69 -4.52
CA LEU A 55 7.82 -1.23 -4.62
C LEU A 55 8.56 -0.83 -5.89
N ASN A 56 8.23 0.34 -6.42
CA ASN A 56 8.98 0.98 -7.49
C ASN A 56 9.63 2.27 -6.98
N LYS A 57 10.77 2.63 -7.56
CA LYS A 57 11.40 3.94 -7.36
C LYS A 57 10.52 5.05 -7.91
N ALA A 58 10.29 6.07 -7.10
CA ALA A 58 9.71 7.31 -7.61
C ALA A 58 10.79 8.14 -8.33
N TYR A 59 10.38 8.97 -9.29
CA TYR A 59 11.26 9.97 -9.91
C TYR A 59 11.72 11.03 -8.90
N SER A 60 10.91 11.27 -7.85
CA SER A 60 11.32 12.05 -6.67
C SER A 60 12.29 11.24 -5.81
N SER A 61 13.40 11.89 -5.44
CA SER A 61 14.63 11.29 -4.89
C SER A 61 14.50 10.53 -3.56
N SER A 62 13.32 10.42 -2.95
CA SER A 62 13.19 9.89 -1.58
C SER A 62 11.97 9.01 -1.34
N GLY A 63 11.13 8.79 -2.35
CA GLY A 63 9.87 8.06 -2.19
C GLY A 63 9.81 6.73 -2.94
N ARG A 64 8.93 5.84 -2.47
CA ARG A 64 8.51 4.63 -3.19
C ARG A 64 7.03 4.69 -3.50
N ILE A 65 6.66 4.05 -4.60
CA ILE A 65 5.27 3.84 -4.99
C ILE A 65 5.00 2.33 -4.99
N PRO A 66 3.81 1.87 -4.56
CA PRO A 66 3.45 0.46 -4.66
C PRO A 66 3.36 0.00 -6.12
N SER A 67 3.77 -1.24 -6.38
CA SER A 67 3.55 -1.90 -7.67
C SER A 67 2.19 -2.60 -7.73
N ASP A 68 1.79 -3.04 -8.92
CA ASP A 68 0.61 -3.88 -9.10
C ASP A 68 0.66 -5.16 -8.25
N LYS A 69 1.86 -5.73 -8.07
CA LYS A 69 2.08 -6.91 -7.23
C LYS A 69 1.79 -6.60 -5.76
N ALA A 70 2.19 -5.43 -5.29
CA ALA A 70 1.88 -4.97 -3.93
C ALA A 70 0.37 -4.79 -3.71
N TYR A 71 -0.33 -4.17 -4.65
CA TYR A 71 -1.78 -4.02 -4.54
C TYR A 71 -2.51 -5.37 -4.53
N ARG A 72 -2.10 -6.32 -5.38
CA ARG A 72 -2.66 -7.68 -5.37
C ARG A 72 -2.45 -8.36 -4.02
N HIS A 73 -1.25 -8.26 -3.46
CA HIS A 73 -0.95 -8.83 -2.15
C HIS A 73 -1.78 -8.19 -1.04
N TYR A 74 -1.93 -6.87 -1.07
CA TYR A 74 -2.71 -6.12 -0.10
C TYR A 74 -4.22 -6.43 -0.18
N VAL A 75 -4.78 -6.55 -1.39
CA VAL A 75 -6.17 -6.98 -1.57
C VAL A 75 -6.38 -8.39 -1.05
N ASN A 76 -5.48 -9.33 -1.34
CA ASN A 76 -5.57 -10.69 -0.80
C ASN A 76 -5.52 -10.72 0.73
N TYR A 77 -4.68 -9.88 1.33
CA TYR A 77 -4.63 -9.71 2.78
C TYR A 77 -5.95 -9.16 3.33
N LEU A 78 -6.51 -8.09 2.75
CA LEU A 78 -7.80 -7.55 3.16
C LEU A 78 -8.93 -8.58 3.04
N LEU A 79 -8.97 -9.33 1.93
CA LEU A 79 -9.96 -10.38 1.71
C LEU A 79 -9.84 -11.50 2.75
N SER A 80 -8.62 -11.89 3.11
CA SER A 80 -8.38 -12.89 4.15
C SER A 80 -8.78 -12.38 5.54
N SER A 81 -8.41 -11.14 5.88
CA SER A 81 -8.73 -10.53 7.18
C SER A 81 -10.21 -10.23 7.39
N HIS A 82 -10.97 -10.02 6.31
CA HIS A 82 -12.41 -9.74 6.36
C HIS A 82 -13.24 -10.90 5.81
N PHE A 83 -12.65 -12.08 5.61
CA PHE A 83 -13.31 -13.22 4.97
C PHE A 83 -14.63 -13.58 5.67
N ASP A 84 -14.65 -13.54 7.00
CA ASP A 84 -15.83 -13.85 7.80
C ASP A 84 -16.94 -12.79 7.68
N GLU A 85 -16.58 -11.51 7.56
CA GLU A 85 -17.54 -10.42 7.32
C GLU A 85 -18.08 -10.44 5.89
N ILE A 86 -17.21 -10.78 4.93
CA ILE A 86 -17.55 -10.94 3.51
C ILE A 86 -18.50 -12.12 3.30
N SER A 87 -18.17 -13.28 3.89
CA SER A 87 -18.89 -14.53 3.71
C SER A 87 -20.30 -14.49 4.32
N LYS A 88 -20.50 -13.71 5.40
CA LYS A 88 -21.78 -13.60 6.09
C LYS A 88 -22.76 -12.61 5.45
N ASN A 89 -22.35 -11.80 4.49
CA ASN A 89 -23.16 -10.69 4.01
C ASN A 89 -23.41 -10.80 2.50
N THR A 90 -24.62 -11.23 2.10
CA THR A 90 -25.05 -11.40 0.70
C THR A 90 -24.94 -10.09 -0.11
N TYR A 91 -24.94 -8.93 0.55
CA TYR A 91 -24.73 -7.60 -0.03
C TYR A 91 -23.32 -7.01 0.24
N GLY A 92 -22.51 -7.65 1.09
CA GLY A 92 -21.20 -7.15 1.51
C GLY A 92 -20.13 -7.27 0.42
N ILE A 93 -20.22 -8.31 -0.42
CA ILE A 93 -19.38 -8.41 -1.63
C ILE A 93 -19.62 -7.22 -2.55
N ASP A 94 -20.84 -6.69 -2.63
CA ASP A 94 -21.15 -5.58 -3.54
C ASP A 94 -20.59 -4.25 -3.02
N ILE A 95 -20.67 -4.00 -1.70
CA ILE A 95 -20.06 -2.82 -1.07
C ILE A 95 -18.54 -2.88 -1.16
N LEU A 96 -17.93 -4.03 -0.85
CA LEU A 96 -16.49 -4.20 -0.96
C LEU A 96 -16.04 -4.17 -2.42
N SER A 97 -16.80 -4.75 -3.35
CA SER A 97 -16.53 -4.63 -4.78
C SER A 97 -16.63 -3.18 -5.23
N LYS A 98 -17.56 -2.39 -4.69
CA LYS A 98 -17.67 -0.96 -4.98
C LYS A 98 -16.49 -0.17 -4.41
N HIS A 99 -16.08 -0.46 -3.18
CA HIS A 99 -14.94 0.18 -2.52
C HIS A 99 -13.60 -0.20 -3.18
N ILE A 100 -13.44 -1.49 -3.51
CA ILE A 100 -12.30 -2.02 -4.26
C ILE A 100 -12.31 -1.44 -5.67
N ASN A 101 -13.45 -1.40 -6.37
CA ASN A 101 -13.53 -0.83 -7.71
C ASN A 101 -13.26 0.68 -7.71
N GLU A 102 -13.74 1.43 -6.71
CA GLU A 102 -13.38 2.83 -6.55
C GLU A 102 -11.87 2.98 -6.35
N LYS A 103 -11.28 2.28 -5.36
CA LYS A 103 -9.82 2.27 -5.15
C LYS A 103 -9.05 1.85 -6.41
N VAL A 104 -9.47 0.80 -7.11
CA VAL A 104 -8.87 0.32 -8.37
C VAL A 104 -9.03 1.35 -9.51
N LYS A 105 -10.13 2.12 -9.54
CA LYS A 105 -10.28 3.25 -10.48
C LYS A 105 -9.25 4.35 -10.21
N PHE A 106 -8.96 4.63 -8.94
CA PHE A 106 -7.92 5.57 -8.54
C PHE A 106 -6.51 5.06 -8.91
N LEU A 107 -6.25 3.74 -8.81
CA LEU A 107 -4.99 3.14 -9.24
C LEU A 107 -4.75 3.24 -10.76
N LYS A 108 -5.82 3.23 -11.58
CA LYS A 108 -5.71 3.32 -13.04
C LYS A 108 -5.50 4.74 -13.59
N ASN A 109 -5.62 5.78 -12.77
CA ASN A 109 -5.47 7.18 -13.24
C ASN A 109 -4.91 8.12 -12.14
N PRO A 110 -3.61 8.01 -11.81
CA PRO A 110 -2.98 8.86 -10.79
C PRO A 110 -2.85 10.35 -11.19
N GLN A 111 -3.12 10.72 -12.45
CA GLN A 111 -2.86 12.07 -12.99
C GLN A 111 -4.05 13.05 -12.96
N LYS A 112 -5.20 12.69 -12.37
CA LYS A 112 -6.40 13.55 -12.39
C LYS A 112 -6.49 14.61 -11.28
N LEU A 113 -5.44 14.82 -10.48
CA LEU A 113 -5.46 15.85 -9.42
C LEU A 113 -4.73 17.16 -9.74
N SER A 114 -4.12 17.32 -10.92
CA SER A 114 -3.60 18.63 -11.35
C SER A 114 -4.57 19.27 -12.34
N ARG A 115 -5.62 19.89 -11.79
CA ARG A 115 -6.36 21.04 -12.37
C ARG A 115 -7.57 21.34 -11.48
N ARG A 116 -7.34 22.12 -10.43
CA ARG A 116 -8.05 23.37 -10.15
C ARG A 116 -7.13 24.27 -9.34
#